data_AF-A0A8T3Q2U3-F1
#
_entry.id   AF-A0A8T3Q2U3-F1
#
_cell.length_a   1.000
_cell.length_b   1.000
_cell.length_c   1.000
_cell.angle_alpha   90.00
_cell.angle_beta   90.00
_cell.angle_gamma   90.00
#
_symmetry.space_group_name_H-M   'P 1'
#
loop_
_entity.id
_entity.type
_entity.pdbx_description
1 polymer ?
#
loop_
_entity_poly.entity_id
_entity_poly.type
_entity_poly.pdbx_seq_one_letter_code
_entity_poly.pdbx_strand_id
1 'polypeptide(L)'
;MRIYDGSPRQDWEGVLRGIGAFADRERLKEILFLELDEGFVLQGLTMQAAASDSDNLGTLVKRTYELTEDQVGELMDASDSKRGTASVDRAQPDLLNYYEQSLRILGAYIDGQKAHDVFFLEQEGSYVLRLFGVAGERGGGHQLSEFTRDEMFAMIEAAPDQRRQPAPETTGAK
;
A
#
# COMPACT_ATOMS: atom_id res chain seq x y z
N MET A 1 -17.23 -9.82 -13.88
CA MET A 1 -18.24 -9.87 -12.80
C MET A 1 -17.51 -10.37 -11.58
N ARG A 2 -17.17 -9.47 -10.64
CA ARG A 2 -16.57 -9.88 -9.37
C ARG A 2 -17.70 -10.38 -8.48
N ILE A 3 -17.71 -11.70 -8.30
CA ILE A 3 -18.60 -12.44 -7.42
C ILE A 3 -17.92 -12.38 -6.04
N TYR A 4 -18.67 -12.46 -4.94
CA TYR A 4 -18.23 -12.43 -3.54
C TYR A 4 -18.27 -11.05 -2.87
N ASP A 5 -19.33 -10.87 -2.11
CA ASP A 5 -19.43 -9.93 -0.99
C ASP A 5 -18.36 -10.33 0.05
N GLY A 6 -17.51 -9.40 0.51
CA GLY A 6 -16.48 -9.67 1.54
C GLY A 6 -15.07 -10.05 1.06
N SER A 7 -14.71 -9.86 -0.21
CA SER A 7 -13.31 -10.02 -0.67
C SER A 7 -12.40 -8.92 -0.09
N PRO A 8 -11.14 -9.23 0.30
CA PRO A 8 -10.15 -8.24 0.77
C PRO A 8 -10.03 -7.01 -0.14
N ARG A 9 -10.28 -7.17 -1.43
CA ARG A 9 -10.16 -6.13 -2.47
C ARG A 9 -11.22 -5.01 -2.39
N GLN A 10 -12.13 -5.08 -1.42
CA GLN A 10 -13.09 -4.01 -1.10
C GLN A 10 -12.52 -2.99 -0.10
N ASP A 11 -11.44 -3.31 0.59
CA ASP A 11 -10.75 -2.46 1.56
C ASP A 11 -9.28 -2.28 1.14
N TRP A 12 -9.04 -1.37 0.20
CA TRP A 12 -7.68 -1.11 -0.29
C TRP A 12 -6.77 -0.53 0.78
N GLU A 13 -7.29 0.27 1.72
CA GLU A 13 -6.53 0.71 2.90
C GLU A 13 -5.98 -0.49 3.67
N GLY A 14 -6.84 -1.45 4.02
CA GLY A 14 -6.45 -2.66 4.75
C GLY A 14 -5.44 -3.52 3.98
N VAL A 15 -5.74 -3.81 2.72
CA VAL A 15 -4.89 -4.61 1.82
C VAL A 15 -3.50 -3.98 1.69
N LEU A 16 -3.43 -2.71 1.29
CA LEU A 16 -2.17 -2.04 1.03
C LEU A 16 -1.38 -1.74 2.30
N ARG A 17 -2.04 -1.53 3.45
CA ARG A 17 -1.36 -1.47 4.75
C ARG A 17 -0.66 -2.79 5.08
N GLY A 18 -1.35 -3.92 4.90
CA GLY A 18 -0.78 -5.25 5.16
C GLY A 18 0.42 -5.56 4.25
N ILE A 19 0.28 -5.27 2.96
CA ILE A 19 1.36 -5.40 1.97
C ILE A 19 2.52 -4.44 2.28
N GLY A 20 2.24 -3.22 2.73
CA GLY A 20 3.26 -2.25 3.11
C GLY A 20 4.10 -2.72 4.30
N ALA A 21 3.45 -3.22 5.36
CA ALA A 21 4.15 -3.82 6.50
C ALA A 21 4.99 -5.04 6.10
N PHE A 22 4.52 -5.84 5.13
CA PHE A 22 5.30 -6.91 4.54
C PHE A 22 6.54 -6.38 3.79
N ALA A 23 6.37 -5.37 2.93
CA ALA A 23 7.46 -4.77 2.17
C ALA A 23 8.55 -4.17 3.08
N ASP A 24 8.16 -3.51 4.16
CA ASP A 24 9.08 -2.99 5.18
C ASP A 24 9.88 -4.12 5.85
N ARG A 25 9.21 -5.24 6.21
CA ARG A 25 9.87 -6.41 6.82
C ARG A 25 10.89 -7.06 5.87
N GLU A 26 10.53 -7.18 4.60
CA GLU A 26 11.39 -7.73 3.54
C GLU A 26 12.46 -6.71 3.08
N ARG A 27 12.42 -5.48 3.61
CA ARG A 27 13.32 -4.37 3.27
C ARG A 27 13.35 -4.12 1.75
N LEU A 28 12.16 -4.15 1.14
CA LEU A 28 12.01 -3.82 -0.27
C LEU A 28 12.21 -2.32 -0.48
N LYS A 29 12.60 -1.96 -1.71
CA LYS A 29 12.64 -0.61 -2.25
C LYS A 29 12.21 -0.63 -3.71
N GLU A 30 11.75 0.49 -4.25
CA GLU A 30 11.37 0.63 -5.66
C GLU A 30 10.35 -0.44 -6.08
N ILE A 31 9.18 -0.38 -5.45
CA ILE A 31 8.17 -1.45 -5.58
C ILE A 31 7.30 -1.27 -6.82
N LEU A 32 6.94 -2.39 -7.43
CA LEU A 32 5.87 -2.49 -8.43
C LEU A 32 4.77 -3.37 -7.85
N PHE A 33 3.54 -2.90 -7.96
CA PHE A 33 2.36 -3.59 -7.50
C PHE A 33 1.34 -3.73 -8.62
N LEU A 34 0.85 -4.94 -8.83
CA LEU A 34 -0.11 -5.27 -9.86
C LEU A 34 -1.23 -6.15 -9.28
N GLU A 35 -2.47 -5.70 -9.40
CA GLU A 35 -3.64 -6.54 -9.16
C GLU A 35 -3.78 -7.60 -10.26
N LEU A 36 -4.02 -8.84 -9.85
CA LEU A 36 -4.35 -9.97 -10.70
C LEU A 36 -5.77 -10.46 -10.40
N ASP A 37 -6.30 -11.36 -11.23
CA ASP A 37 -7.62 -11.96 -11.00
C ASP A 37 -7.71 -12.75 -9.69
N GLU A 38 -6.62 -13.36 -9.21
CA GLU A 38 -6.58 -14.23 -8.01
C GLU A 38 -5.59 -13.74 -6.93
N GLY A 39 -5.24 -12.46 -6.94
CA GLY A 39 -4.36 -11.87 -5.94
C GLY A 39 -3.54 -10.72 -6.50
N PHE A 40 -2.25 -10.69 -6.19
CA PHE A 40 -1.37 -9.59 -6.52
C PHE A 40 0.04 -10.06 -6.88
N VAL A 41 0.74 -9.26 -7.68
CA VAL A 41 2.19 -9.31 -7.81
C VAL A 41 2.78 -8.12 -7.08
N LEU A 42 3.69 -8.39 -6.15
CA LEU A 42 4.58 -7.41 -5.56
C LEU A 42 6.01 -7.69 -6.01
N GLN A 43 6.62 -6.75 -6.71
CA GLN A 43 8.03 -6.79 -7.05
C GLN A 43 8.76 -5.66 -6.33
N GLY A 44 10.00 -5.87 -5.92
CA GLY A 44 10.85 -4.82 -5.37
C GLY A 44 12.33 -5.19 -5.41
N LEU A 45 13.18 -4.24 -5.05
CA LEU A 45 14.61 -4.42 -4.89
C LEU A 45 14.96 -4.59 -3.41
N THR A 46 15.88 -5.49 -3.10
CA THR A 46 16.44 -5.65 -1.76
C THR A 46 17.96 -5.71 -1.83
N MET A 47 18.65 -5.22 -0.79
CA MET A 47 20.10 -5.34 -0.70
C MET A 47 20.48 -6.72 -0.15
N GLN A 48 21.25 -7.47 -0.93
CA GLN A 48 21.94 -8.64 -0.43
C GLN A 48 23.27 -8.22 0.20
N ALA A 49 23.44 -8.51 1.50
CA ALA A 49 24.70 -8.24 2.18
C ALA A 49 25.85 -9.05 1.54
N ALA A 50 27.02 -8.43 1.39
CA ALA A 50 28.21 -9.14 0.95
C ALA A 50 28.60 -10.20 1.99
N ALA A 51 29.11 -11.35 1.50
CA ALA A 51 29.71 -12.34 2.38
C ALA A 51 30.89 -11.71 3.14
N SER A 52 31.13 -12.18 4.36
CA SER A 52 32.02 -11.64 5.42
C SER A 52 33.48 -11.36 5.02
N ASP A 53 33.89 -11.59 3.77
CA ASP A 53 35.29 -11.60 3.34
C ASP A 53 35.55 -10.76 2.06
N SER A 54 34.67 -9.81 1.71
CA SER A 54 34.91 -8.91 0.57
C SER A 54 34.42 -7.49 0.80
N ASP A 55 35.21 -6.50 0.38
CA ASP A 55 34.90 -5.05 0.29
C ASP A 55 33.76 -4.72 -0.71
N ASN A 56 32.90 -5.69 -1.04
CA ASN A 56 31.82 -5.47 -1.97
C ASN A 56 30.70 -4.67 -1.32
N LEU A 57 30.41 -3.51 -1.91
CA LEU A 57 29.16 -2.79 -1.71
C LEU A 57 28.01 -3.75 -2.07
N GLY A 58 27.04 -3.93 -1.15
CA GLY A 58 25.98 -4.93 -1.30
C GLY A 58 25.25 -4.84 -2.64
N THR A 59 24.88 -5.99 -3.22
CA THR A 59 24.22 -6.05 -4.53
C THR A 59 22.72 -5.88 -4.39
N LEU A 60 22.11 -5.03 -5.22
CA LEU A 60 20.65 -4.96 -5.34
C LEU A 60 20.13 -6.17 -6.10
N VAL A 61 19.17 -6.87 -5.52
CA VAL A 61 18.55 -8.06 -6.09
C VAL A 61 17.05 -7.85 -6.19
N LYS A 62 16.49 -8.18 -7.35
CA LYS A 62 15.04 -8.16 -7.58
C LYS A 62 14.37 -9.32 -6.86
N ARG A 63 13.29 -9.03 -6.13
CA ARG A 63 12.38 -10.01 -5.53
C ARG A 63 11.00 -9.85 -6.15
N THR A 64 10.35 -10.98 -6.41
CA THR A 64 8.98 -11.04 -6.91
C THR A 64 8.20 -11.96 -6.00
N TYR A 65 7.06 -11.48 -5.53
CA TYR A 65 6.12 -12.18 -4.69
C TYR A 65 4.77 -12.22 -5.41
N GLU A 66 4.24 -13.42 -5.60
CA GLU A 66 2.85 -13.62 -5.99
C GLU A 66 2.07 -13.86 -4.70
N LEU A 67 1.15 -12.95 -4.38
CA LEU A 67 0.38 -12.93 -3.15
C LEU A 67 -1.05 -13.34 -3.48
N THR A 68 -1.49 -14.49 -2.97
CA THR A 68 -2.89 -14.93 -3.12
C THR A 68 -3.81 -14.12 -2.20
N GLU A 69 -5.12 -14.20 -2.43
CA GLU A 69 -6.10 -13.54 -1.54
C GLU A 69 -5.99 -14.00 -0.08
N ASP A 70 -5.77 -15.30 0.15
CA ASP A 70 -5.62 -15.86 1.49
C ASP A 70 -4.38 -15.29 2.20
N GLN A 71 -3.25 -15.20 1.48
CA GLN A 71 -2.02 -14.62 2.02
C GLN A 71 -2.19 -13.13 2.35
N VAL A 72 -2.96 -12.40 1.54
CA VAL A 72 -3.29 -11.00 1.82
C VAL A 72 -4.15 -10.88 3.08
N GLY A 73 -5.14 -11.76 3.25
CA GLY A 73 -5.92 -11.86 4.48
C GLY A 73 -5.04 -12.07 5.72
N GLU A 74 -4.08 -13.00 5.65
CA GLU A 74 -3.12 -13.24 6.73
C GLU A 74 -2.25 -12.00 7.03
N LEU A 75 -1.82 -11.26 6.00
CA LEU A 75 -1.06 -10.02 6.16
C LEU A 75 -1.89 -8.90 6.80
N MET A 76 -3.18 -8.80 6.45
CA MET A 76 -4.12 -7.86 7.07
C MET A 76 -4.30 -8.17 8.55
N ASP A 77 -4.59 -9.42 8.89
CA ASP A 77 -4.78 -9.88 10.27
C ASP A 77 -3.53 -9.65 11.13
N ALA A 78 -2.34 -9.93 10.58
CA ALA A 78 -1.07 -9.68 11.24
C ALA A 78 -0.82 -8.18 11.50
N SER A 79 -1.30 -7.31 10.62
CA SER A 79 -1.15 -5.86 10.73
C SER A 79 -2.14 -5.24 11.73
N ASP A 80 -3.35 -5.79 11.82
CA ASP A 80 -4.32 -5.37 12.82
C ASP A 80 -4.00 -5.87 14.22
N SER A 81 -3.42 -7.07 14.34
CA SER A 81 -2.90 -7.57 15.62
C SER A 81 -1.80 -6.68 16.23
N LYS A 82 -1.13 -5.86 15.40
CA LYS A 82 -0.11 -4.89 15.82
C LYS A 82 -0.65 -3.47 16.00
N ARG A 83 -1.96 -3.25 15.81
CA ARG A 83 -2.57 -1.92 15.95
C ARG A 83 -2.45 -1.44 17.40
N GLY A 84 -1.96 -0.22 17.58
CA GLY A 84 -1.81 0.41 18.91
C GLY A 84 -0.64 -0.09 19.75
N THR A 85 0.20 -1.00 19.21
CA THR A 85 1.41 -1.50 19.91
C THR A 85 2.69 -0.81 19.44
N ALA A 86 2.59 0.06 18.43
CA ALA A 86 3.73 0.84 17.94
C ALA A 86 4.23 1.79 19.04
N SER A 87 5.48 1.61 19.46
CA SER A 87 6.15 2.50 20.40
C SER A 87 6.47 3.88 19.80
N VAL A 88 6.33 4.02 18.48
CA VAL A 88 6.59 5.25 17.72
C VAL A 88 5.42 5.49 16.76
N ASP A 89 4.62 6.52 17.05
CA ASP A 89 3.47 6.94 16.24
C ASP A 89 3.87 7.94 15.12
N ARG A 90 5.18 8.00 14.82
CA ARG A 90 5.79 8.88 13.80
C ARG A 90 6.61 8.02 12.83
N ALA A 91 6.47 8.26 11.53
CA ALA A 91 7.30 7.61 10.52
C ALA A 91 8.78 7.86 10.83
N GLN A 92 9.57 6.80 10.97
CA GLN A 92 11.01 6.95 11.14
C GLN A 92 11.65 6.95 9.74
N PRO A 93 12.45 7.98 9.41
CA PRO A 93 13.16 8.09 8.12
C PRO A 93 14.08 6.90 7.80
N ASP A 94 14.39 6.08 8.81
CA ASP A 94 15.27 4.91 8.74
C ASP A 94 14.57 3.65 8.18
N LEU A 95 13.44 3.81 7.47
CA LEU A 95 12.77 2.80 6.62
C LEU A 95 12.08 1.62 7.31
N LEU A 96 11.86 1.64 8.62
CA LEU A 96 11.24 0.48 9.30
C LEU A 96 9.71 0.38 9.13
N ASN A 97 9.03 1.46 8.73
CA ASN A 97 7.58 1.49 8.55
C ASN A 97 7.11 2.39 7.39
N TYR A 98 7.99 2.70 6.42
CA TYR A 98 7.67 3.66 5.36
C TYR A 98 6.60 3.12 4.43
N TYR A 99 6.72 1.86 3.98
CA TYR A 99 5.75 1.26 3.06
C TYR A 99 4.41 1.00 3.75
N GLU A 100 4.38 0.59 5.02
CA GLU A 100 3.11 0.49 5.76
C GLU A 100 2.36 1.84 5.75
N GLN A 101 3.03 2.95 6.05
CA GLN A 101 2.38 4.26 6.14
C GLN A 101 1.97 4.81 4.77
N SER A 102 2.89 4.76 3.80
CA SER A 102 2.64 5.27 2.44
C SER A 102 1.55 4.47 1.72
N LEU A 103 1.62 3.14 1.75
CA LEU A 103 0.65 2.28 1.08
C LEU A 103 -0.73 2.33 1.74
N ARG A 104 -0.79 2.52 3.06
CA ARG A 104 -2.07 2.80 3.74
C ARG A 104 -2.75 4.05 3.18
N ILE A 105 -2.00 5.14 3.01
CA ILE A 105 -2.53 6.40 2.45
C ILE A 105 -3.01 6.20 1.02
N LEU A 106 -2.23 5.49 0.20
CA LEU A 106 -2.65 5.17 -1.17
C LEU A 106 -3.89 4.29 -1.18
N GLY A 107 -4.01 3.32 -0.26
CA GLY A 107 -5.19 2.48 -0.12
C GLY A 107 -6.44 3.30 0.19
N ALA A 108 -6.37 4.20 1.18
CA ALA A 108 -7.47 5.11 1.50
C ALA A 108 -7.83 6.03 0.31
N TYR A 109 -6.84 6.50 -0.44
CA TYR A 109 -7.08 7.26 -1.68
C TYR A 109 -7.84 6.42 -2.72
N ILE A 110 -7.40 5.19 -2.96
CA ILE A 110 -8.00 4.24 -3.92
C ILE A 110 -9.45 3.92 -3.52
N ASP A 111 -9.71 3.67 -2.24
CA ASP A 111 -11.05 3.46 -1.70
C ASP A 111 -11.97 4.66 -2.00
N GLY A 112 -11.45 5.87 -1.81
CA GLY A 112 -12.14 7.11 -2.17
C GLY A 112 -12.47 7.23 -3.66
N GLN A 113 -11.62 6.70 -4.53
CA GLN A 113 -11.86 6.67 -5.99
C GLN A 113 -12.83 5.55 -6.41
N LYS A 114 -13.15 4.59 -5.52
CA LYS A 114 -13.95 3.38 -5.84
C LYS A 114 -13.39 2.63 -7.05
N ALA A 115 -12.07 2.52 -7.14
CA ALA A 115 -11.41 1.84 -8.24
C ALA A 115 -11.62 0.32 -8.17
N HIS A 116 -11.70 -0.32 -9.33
CA HIS A 116 -11.85 -1.76 -9.49
C HIS A 116 -10.61 -2.45 -10.02
N ASP A 117 -9.63 -1.74 -10.56
CA ASP A 117 -8.39 -2.34 -11.04
C ASP A 117 -7.24 -1.35 -10.81
N VAL A 118 -6.23 -1.84 -10.09
CA VAL A 118 -5.14 -1.04 -9.53
C VAL A 118 -3.79 -1.60 -9.99
N PHE A 119 -2.97 -0.70 -10.51
CA PHE A 119 -1.56 -0.91 -10.77
C PHE A 119 -0.78 0.30 -10.27
N PHE A 120 0.37 0.10 -9.65
CA PHE A 120 1.27 1.20 -9.37
C PHE A 120 2.73 0.80 -9.35
N LEU A 121 3.58 1.80 -9.50
CA LEU A 121 5.01 1.69 -9.23
C LEU A 121 5.43 2.82 -8.30
N GLU A 122 6.45 2.55 -7.52
CA GLU A 122 7.15 3.49 -6.66
C GLU A 122 8.61 3.55 -7.07
N GLN A 123 9.14 4.78 -7.18
CA GLN A 123 10.56 5.02 -7.41
C GLN A 123 11.00 6.26 -6.64
N GLU A 124 12.08 6.12 -5.87
CA GLU A 124 12.65 7.19 -5.06
C GLU A 124 11.64 7.89 -4.13
N GLY A 125 10.65 7.14 -3.62
CA GLY A 125 9.56 7.59 -2.78
C GLY A 125 8.40 8.28 -3.51
N SER A 126 8.46 8.38 -4.84
CA SER A 126 7.37 8.90 -5.67
C SER A 126 6.56 7.76 -6.26
N TYR A 127 5.25 7.95 -6.39
CA TYR A 127 4.32 6.92 -6.84
C TYR A 127 3.58 7.34 -8.11
N VAL A 128 3.37 6.39 -9.01
CA VAL A 128 2.48 6.51 -10.17
C VAL A 128 1.46 5.39 -10.12
N LEU A 129 0.18 5.76 -10.00
CA LEU A 129 -0.94 4.84 -9.89
C LEU A 129 -1.78 4.93 -11.16
N ARG A 130 -2.12 3.77 -11.73
CA ARG A 130 -3.17 3.61 -12.73
C ARG A 130 -4.36 2.94 -12.07
N LEU A 131 -5.47 3.66 -12.09
CA LEU A 131 -6.76 3.21 -11.59
C LEU A 131 -7.71 2.99 -12.75
N PHE A 132 -8.57 1.99 -12.64
CA PHE A 132 -9.73 1.84 -13.48
C PHE A 132 -10.98 1.82 -12.63
N GLY A 133 -11.91 2.74 -12.91
CA GLY A 133 -13.18 2.85 -12.21
C GLY A 133 -14.34 2.90 -13.20
N VAL A 134 -15.54 2.58 -12.72
CA VAL A 134 -16.78 2.75 -13.50
C VAL A 134 -17.42 4.07 -13.10
N ALA A 135 -17.41 5.05 -14.00
CA ALA A 135 -17.95 6.40 -13.74
C ALA A 135 -19.37 6.55 -14.32
N GLY A 136 -20.37 6.00 -13.61
CA GLY A 136 -21.79 6.21 -13.93
C GLY A 136 -22.19 5.84 -15.37
N GLU A 137 -23.16 6.58 -15.93
CA GLU A 137 -23.69 6.33 -17.30
C GLU A 137 -22.67 6.55 -18.44
N ARG A 138 -21.49 7.11 -18.15
CA ARG A 138 -20.45 7.43 -19.15
C ARG A 138 -19.49 6.27 -19.43
N GLY A 139 -19.65 5.12 -18.77
CA GLY A 139 -18.78 3.96 -18.93
C GLY A 139 -17.51 4.01 -18.06
N GLY A 140 -16.72 2.94 -18.10
CA GLY A 140 -15.47 2.83 -17.33
C GLY A 140 -14.30 3.56 -17.99
N GLY A 141 -13.35 4.04 -17.20
CA GLY A 141 -12.20 4.80 -17.68
C GLY A 141 -10.94 4.61 -16.84
N HIS A 142 -9.77 4.83 -17.47
CA HIS A 142 -8.49 4.84 -16.79
C HIS A 142 -8.17 6.24 -16.26
N GLN A 143 -7.63 6.30 -15.05
CA GLN A 143 -7.09 7.49 -14.42
C GLN A 143 -5.65 7.23 -14.00
N LEU A 144 -4.77 8.18 -14.27
CA LEU A 144 -3.41 8.22 -13.72
C LEU A 144 -3.39 9.22 -12.56
N SER A 145 -2.79 8.82 -11.45
CA SER A 145 -2.53 9.67 -10.29
C SER A 145 -1.06 9.58 -9.93
N GLU A 146 -0.47 10.72 -9.59
CA GLU A 146 0.95 10.81 -9.26
C GLU A 146 1.10 11.45 -7.88
N PHE A 147 2.03 10.94 -7.09
CA PHE A 147 2.37 11.49 -5.79
C PHE A 147 3.89 11.61 -5.71
N THR A 148 4.38 12.82 -5.49
CA THR A 148 5.80 13.06 -5.25
C THR A 148 6.20 12.55 -3.87
N ARG A 149 7.51 12.32 -3.69
CA ARG A 149 8.07 11.96 -2.38
C ARG A 149 7.69 12.95 -1.28
N ASP A 150 7.74 14.24 -1.57
CA ASP A 150 7.46 15.29 -0.58
C ASP A 150 5.96 15.34 -0.22
N GLU A 151 5.08 15.16 -1.20
CA GLU A 151 3.64 15.03 -0.97
C GLU A 151 3.34 13.80 -0.11
N MET A 152 3.95 12.65 -0.40
CA MET A 152 3.78 11.45 0.40
C MET A 152 4.22 11.65 1.84
N PHE A 153 5.36 12.30 2.08
CA PHE A 153 5.78 12.62 3.45
C PHE A 153 4.81 13.55 4.16
N ALA A 154 4.34 14.60 3.49
CA ALA A 154 3.35 15.52 4.05
C ALA A 154 2.04 14.80 4.40
N MET A 155 1.58 13.89 3.54
CA MET A 155 0.38 13.08 3.79
C MET A 155 0.58 12.12 4.97
N ILE A 156 1.74 11.48 5.09
CA ILE A 156 2.10 10.61 6.23
C ILE A 156 2.10 11.41 7.53
N GLU A 157 2.69 12.61 7.53
CA GLU A 157 2.73 13.47 8.70
C GLU A 157 1.34 13.93 9.15
N ALA A 158 0.43 14.20 8.20
CA ALA A 158 -0.94 14.64 8.49
C ALA A 158 -1.89 13.49 8.91
N ALA A 159 -1.57 12.24 8.57
CA ALA A 159 -2.46 11.09 8.76
C ALA A 159 -2.89 10.83 10.23
N PRO A 160 -2.05 11.00 11.28
CA PRO A 160 -2.47 10.83 12.66
C PRO A 160 -3.61 11.78 13.08
N ASP A 161 -3.59 13.02 12.62
CA ASP A 161 -4.60 14.01 13.02
C ASP A 161 -5.93 13.81 12.28
N GLN A 162 -5.89 13.34 11.03
CA GLN A 162 -7.08 12.93 10.28
C GLN A 162 -7.80 11.74 10.95
N ARG A 163 -7.04 10.81 11.55
CA ARG A 163 -7.60 9.68 12.31
C ARG A 163 -8.27 10.08 13.63
N ARG A 164 -7.89 11.22 14.21
CA ARG A 164 -8.45 11.73 15.48
C ARG A 164 -9.74 12.52 15.27
N GLN A 165 -10.03 12.93 14.04
CA GLN A 165 -11.32 13.53 13.73
C GLN A 165 -12.40 12.43 13.76
N PRO A 166 -13.45 12.58 14.57
CA PRO A 166 -14.56 11.62 14.55
C PRO A 166 -15.17 11.62 13.15
N ALA A 167 -15.54 10.43 12.66
CA ALA A 167 -16.28 10.31 11.40
C ALA A 167 -17.47 11.28 11.42
N PRO A 168 -17.73 12.04 10.33
CA PRO A 168 -18.89 12.92 10.28
C PRO A 168 -20.14 12.08 10.56
N GLU A 169 -20.91 12.49 11.57
CA GLU A 169 -22.18 11.85 11.91
C GLU A 169 -23.02 11.76 10.64
N THR A 170 -23.36 10.53 10.24
CA THR A 170 -24.33 10.28 9.17
C THR A 170 -25.63 10.93 9.61
N THR A 171 -25.86 12.14 9.13
CA THR A 171 -27.09 12.88 9.40
C THR A 171 -28.19 12.12 8.67
N GLY A 172 -28.92 11.28 9.41
CA GLY A 172 -29.99 10.46 8.89
C GLY A 172 -30.97 11.30 8.10
N ALA A 173 -31.09 11.02 6.81
CA ALA A 173 -32.18 11.52 5.99
C ALA A 173 -33.47 10.86 6.50
N LYS A 174 -34.37 11.70 7.03
CA LYS A 174 -35.80 11.36 7.20
C LYS A 174 -36.49 11.31 5.84
#